data_AF-A0A151RBV6-F1
#
_entry.id   AF-A0A151RBV6-F1
#
_cell.length_a   1.000
_cell.length_b   1.000
_cell.length_c   1.000
_cell.angle_alpha   90.00
_cell.angle_beta   90.00
_cell.angle_gamma   90.00
#
_symmetry.space_group_name_H-M   'P 1'
#
loop_
_entity.id
_entity.type
_entity.pdbx_description
1 polymer ?
#
loop_
_entity_poly.entity_id
_entity_poly.type
_entity_poly.pdbx_seq_one_letter_code
_entity_poly.pdbx_strand_id
1 'polypeptide(L)'
;VKESERVKEYSDKLLSIVNKVRLVGTEFFDTRVVQKILVTLLERFESTISSLENFKDLSNITLAELMYVLQAQEYRRLMREEGVIEGAL
;
A
#
# COMPACT_ATOMS: atom_id res chain seq x y z
N VAL A 1 -16.29 5.46 -7.38
CA VAL A 1 -15.13 5.40 -6.46
C VAL A 1 -13.88 5.26 -7.33
N LYS A 2 -12.76 5.92 -7.02
CA LYS A 2 -11.56 5.88 -7.89
C LYS A 2 -10.90 4.49 -7.75
N GLU A 3 -11.43 3.49 -8.44
CA GLU A 3 -10.92 2.10 -8.43
C GLU A 3 -9.50 1.95 -9.00
N SER A 4 -8.93 3.01 -9.55
CA SER A 4 -7.66 3.02 -10.29
C SER A 4 -6.51 3.78 -9.61
N GLU A 5 -6.67 4.27 -8.38
CA GLU A 5 -5.53 4.89 -7.70
C GLU A 5 -4.43 3.85 -7.42
N ARG A 6 -3.21 4.08 -7.90
CA ARG A 6 -2.06 3.19 -7.65
C ARG A 6 -1.58 3.28 -6.21
N VAL A 7 -0.96 2.24 -5.69
CA VAL A 7 -0.41 2.21 -4.31
C VAL A 7 0.48 3.42 -4.06
N LYS A 8 1.33 3.76 -5.03
CA LYS A 8 2.23 4.93 -4.96
C LYS A 8 1.47 6.25 -4.84
N GLU A 9 0.42 6.45 -5.64
CA GLU A 9 -0.35 7.69 -5.65
C GLU A 9 -1.08 7.89 -4.31
N TYR A 10 -1.67 6.81 -3.79
CA TYR A 10 -2.29 6.80 -2.48
C TYR A 10 -1.27 7.10 -1.37
N SER A 11 -0.13 6.40 -1.36
CA SER A 11 0.90 6.59 -0.33
C SER A 11 1.50 7.99 -0.36
N ASP A 12 1.70 8.57 -1.54
CA ASP A 12 2.24 9.92 -1.69
C ASP A 12 1.28 10.96 -1.10
N LYS A 13 -0.03 10.81 -1.33
CA LYS A 13 -1.06 11.68 -0.72
C LYS A 13 -1.11 11.55 0.79
N LEU A 14 -1.08 10.32 1.30
CA LEU A 14 -1.07 10.07 2.74
C LEU A 14 0.16 10.68 3.39
N LEU A 15 1.35 10.45 2.82
CA LEU A 15 2.61 11.01 3.32
C LEU A 15 2.62 12.54 3.25
N SER A 16 2.02 13.14 2.21
CA SER A 16 1.86 14.60 2.14
C SER A 16 1.04 15.14 3.33
N ILE A 17 -0.05 14.46 3.71
CA ILE A 17 -0.85 14.83 4.87
C ILE A 17 -0.05 14.63 6.17
N VAL A 18 0.59 13.49 6.33
CA VAL A 18 1.42 13.18 7.51
C VAL A 18 2.53 14.21 7.70
N ASN A 19 3.20 14.60 6.62
CA ASN A 19 4.25 15.62 6.65
C ASN A 19 3.70 16.99 7.06
N LYS A 20 2.51 17.37 6.59
CA LYS A 20 1.84 18.62 7.04
C LYS A 20 1.49 18.57 8.52
N VAL A 21 1.00 17.44 9.03
CA VAL A 21 0.69 17.25 10.45
C VAL A 21 1.96 17.39 11.30
N ARG A 22 3.05 16.73 10.89
CA ARG A 22 4.36 16.83 11.54
C ARG A 22 4.93 18.25 11.50
N LEU A 23 4.75 18.96 10.39
CA LEU A 23 5.22 20.34 10.22
C LEU A 23 4.56 21.32 11.21
N VAL A 24 3.30 21.07 11.58
CA VAL A 24 2.58 21.88 12.58
C VAL A 24 2.97 21.49 14.02
N GLY A 25 3.95 20.59 14.20
CA GLY A 25 4.46 20.17 15.50
C GLY A 25 3.65 19.06 16.15
N THR A 26 2.70 18.46 15.43
CA THR A 26 1.96 17.30 15.94
C THR A 26 2.75 16.02 15.68
N GLU A 27 3.01 15.26 16.73
CA GLU A 27 3.67 13.97 16.61
C GLU A 27 2.78 12.98 15.85
N PHE A 28 3.32 12.40 14.78
CA PHE A 28 2.63 11.41 13.96
C PHE A 28 3.60 10.29 13.61
N PHE A 29 3.51 9.16 14.30
CA PHE A 29 4.43 8.03 14.13
C PHE A 29 4.16 7.21 12.87
N ASP A 30 5.20 6.61 12.31
CA ASP A 30 5.09 5.71 11.15
C ASP A 30 4.22 4.49 11.46
N THR A 31 4.15 4.04 12.71
CA THR A 31 3.23 2.97 13.14
C THR A 31 1.77 3.34 12.91
N ARG A 32 1.38 4.60 13.15
CA ARG A 32 0.04 5.10 12.80
C ARG A 32 -0.17 5.19 11.30
N VAL A 33 0.87 5.53 10.52
CA VAL A 33 0.81 5.53 9.05
C VAL A 33 0.53 4.12 8.54
N VAL A 34 1.29 3.13 9.03
CA VAL A 34 1.12 1.70 8.72
C VAL A 34 -0.30 1.23 9.03
N GLN A 35 -0.79 1.49 10.25
CA GLN A 35 -2.16 1.14 10.63
C GLN A 35 -3.20 1.80 9.70
N LYS A 36 -3.00 3.08 9.36
CA LYS A 36 -3.89 3.79 8.45
C LYS A 36 -3.93 3.14 7.07
N ILE A 37 -2.78 2.75 6.55
CA ILE A 37 -2.66 2.04 5.27
C ILE A 37 -3.41 0.71 5.33
N LEU A 38 -3.16 -0.12 6.35
CA LEU A 38 -3.82 -1.42 6.51
C LEU A 38 -5.35 -1.31 6.60
N VAL A 39 -5.87 -0.30 7.27
CA VAL A 39 -7.32 -0.10 7.47
C VAL A 39 -8.01 0.54 6.26
N THR A 40 -7.30 1.32 5.44
CA THR A 40 -7.91 2.10 4.34
C THR A 40 -7.56 1.60 2.96
N LEU A 41 -6.70 0.59 2.85
CA LEU A 41 -6.38 -0.06 1.58
C LEU A 41 -7.63 -0.68 0.95
N LEU A 42 -7.60 -0.68 -0.38
CA LEU A 42 -8.69 -1.18 -1.22
C LEU A 42 -8.80 -2.70 -1.11
N GLU A 43 -10.03 -3.21 -1.25
CA GLU A 43 -10.41 -4.65 -1.20
C GLU A 43 -9.46 -5.55 -2.00
N ARG A 44 -8.95 -5.06 -3.13
CA ARG A 44 -7.99 -5.79 -3.99
C ARG A 44 -6.68 -6.21 -3.32
N PHE A 45 -6.31 -5.63 -2.18
CA PHE A 45 -5.11 -5.98 -1.43
C PHE A 45 -5.38 -6.84 -0.20
N GLU A 46 -6.65 -7.12 0.16
CA GLU A 46 -7.00 -7.89 1.36
C GLU A 46 -6.33 -9.26 1.40
N SER A 47 -6.33 -10.00 0.29
CA SER A 47 -5.65 -11.30 0.19
C SER A 47 -4.14 -11.19 0.43
N THR A 48 -3.51 -10.10 -0.01
CA THR A 48 -2.08 -9.88 0.19
C THR A 48 -1.77 -9.50 1.63
N ILE A 49 -2.60 -8.67 2.26
CA ILE A 49 -2.49 -8.32 3.67
C ILE A 49 -2.72 -9.56 4.55
N SER A 50 -3.75 -10.36 4.30
CA SER A 50 -4.00 -11.60 5.04
C SER A 50 -2.84 -12.60 4.92
N SER A 51 -2.24 -12.71 3.72
CA SER A 51 -1.03 -13.53 3.53
C SER A 51 0.16 -12.99 4.32
N LEU A 52 0.31 -11.66 4.38
CA LEU A 52 1.38 -11.00 5.13
C LEU A 52 1.21 -11.18 6.65
N GLU A 53 -0.02 -11.08 7.17
CA GLU A 53 -0.38 -11.33 8.57
C GLU A 53 -0.04 -12.75 9.01
N ASN A 54 -0.30 -13.74 8.15
CA ASN A 54 0.00 -15.14 8.45
C ASN A 54 1.51 -15.43 8.46
N PHE A 55 2.30 -14.66 7.73
CA PHE A 55 3.74 -14.87 7.61
C PHE A 55 4.57 -14.00 8.57
N LYS A 56 4.08 -12.80 8.91
CA LYS A 56 4.81 -11.81 9.70
C LYS A 56 3.88 -11.12 10.69
N ASP A 57 4.40 -10.89 11.88
CA ASP A 57 3.77 -10.01 12.86
C ASP A 57 3.73 -8.56 12.35
N LEU A 58 2.51 -8.11 11.99
CA LEU A 58 2.28 -6.75 11.50
C LEU A 58 2.52 -5.66 12.56
N SER A 59 2.58 -6.00 13.85
CA SER A 59 2.92 -5.01 14.88
C SER A 59 4.36 -4.50 14.74
N ASN A 60 5.22 -5.28 14.08
CA ASN A 60 6.63 -5.00 13.85
C ASN A 60 6.96 -4.68 12.37
N ILE A 61 5.95 -4.49 11.52
CA ILE A 61 6.21 -4.15 10.12
C ILE A 61 6.59 -2.68 9.97
N THR A 62 7.64 -2.41 9.22
CA THR A 62 8.02 -1.05 8.87
C THR A 62 7.17 -0.53 7.71
N LEU A 63 7.04 0.80 7.63
CA LEU A 63 6.34 1.45 6.51
C LEU A 63 6.95 1.05 5.16
N ALA A 64 8.28 0.98 5.07
CA ALA A 64 8.99 0.62 3.84
C ALA A 64 8.66 -0.81 3.38
N GLU A 65 8.66 -1.77 4.30
CA GLU A 65 8.32 -3.17 4.00
C GLU A 65 6.88 -3.31 3.50
N LEU A 66 5.93 -2.65 4.18
CA LEU A 66 4.52 -2.68 3.77
C LEU A 66 4.36 -2.09 2.35
N MET A 67 5.01 -0.97 2.07
CA MET A 67 4.98 -0.35 0.74
C MET A 67 5.59 -1.24 -0.34
N TYR A 68 6.71 -1.89 -0.03
CA TYR A 68 7.34 -2.81 -0.97
C TYR A 68 6.43 -3.98 -1.33
N VAL A 69 5.79 -4.63 -0.34
CA VAL A 69 4.89 -5.77 -0.58
C VAL A 69 3.72 -5.38 -1.48
N LEU A 70 3.09 -4.24 -1.20
CA LEU A 70 1.93 -3.76 -1.94
C LEU A 70 2.28 -3.33 -3.36
N GLN A 71 3.38 -2.62 -3.56
CA GLN A 71 3.84 -2.24 -4.90
C GLN A 71 4.27 -3.45 -5.72
N ALA A 72 4.95 -4.43 -5.11
CA ALA A 72 5.34 -5.67 -5.78
C ALA A 72 4.11 -6.49 -6.20
N GLN A 73 3.04 -6.52 -5.39
CA GLN A 73 1.78 -7.13 -5.79
C GLN A 73 1.19 -6.41 -7.00
N GLU A 74 1.07 -5.08 -6.94
CA GLU A 74 0.43 -4.28 -7.97
C GLU A 74 1.18 -4.44 -9.30
N TYR A 75 2.50 -4.39 -9.27
CA TYR A 75 3.37 -4.63 -10.44
C TYR A 75 3.19 -6.04 -11.03
N ARG A 76 3.16 -7.09 -10.20
CA ARG A 76 2.90 -8.46 -10.68
C ARG A 76 1.52 -8.62 -11.31
N ARG A 77 0.52 -7.86 -10.84
CA ARG A 77 -0.81 -7.88 -11.45
C ARG A 77 -0.80 -7.20 -12.81
N LEU A 78 -0.18 -6.03 -12.91
CA LEU A 78 -0.01 -5.30 -14.18
C LEU A 78 0.68 -6.14 -15.24
N MET A 79 1.79 -6.80 -14.91
CA MET A 79 2.54 -7.64 -15.86
C MET A 79 1.72 -8.84 -16.37
N ARG A 80 0.80 -9.38 -15.56
CA ARG A 80 -0.12 -10.44 -16.00
C ARG A 80 -1.25 -9.91 -16.85
N GLU A 81 -1.76 -8.71 -16.54
CA GLU A 81 -2.78 -8.04 -17.36
C GLU A 81 -2.21 -7.62 -18.72
N GLU A 82 -0.97 -7.11 -18.80
CA GLU A 82 -0.29 -6.73 -20.05
C GLU A 82 0.08 -7.95 -20.91
N GLY A 83 0.60 -9.03 -20.31
CA GLY A 83 0.92 -10.27 -21.04
C GLY A 83 -0.30 -11.00 -21.62
N VAL A 84 -1.49 -10.78 -21.05
CA VAL A 84 -2.75 -11.32 -21.60
C VAL A 84 -3.17 -10.61 -22.89
N ILE A 85 -2.75 -9.35 -23.10
CA ILE A 85 -3.11 -8.57 -24.28
C ILE A 85 -2.21 -8.93 -25.48
N GLU A 86 -0.92 -9.19 -25.25
CA GLU A 86 0.02 -9.58 -26.32
C GLU A 86 -0.12 -11.06 -26.75
N GLY A 87 -0.59 -11.96 -25.88
CA GLY A 87 -0.82 -13.37 -26.22
C GLY A 87 -2.13 -13.65 -26.99
N ALA A 88 -2.96 -12.62 -27.19
CA ALA A 88 -4.26 -12.72 -27.85
C ALA A 88 -4.32 -12.06 -29.25
N LEU A 89 -3.17 -11.57 -29.76
CA LEU A 89 -3.02 -10.96 -31.10
C LEU A 89 -2.31 -11.87 -32.09
#